data_AF-A0AAU4M5I9-F1
#
_entry.id   AF-A0AAU4M5I9-F1
#
_cell.length_a   1.000
_cell.length_b   1.000
_cell.length_c   1.000
_cell.angle_alpha   90.00
_cell.angle_beta   90.00
_cell.angle_gamma   90.00
#
_symmetry.space_group_name_H-M   'P 1'
#
loop_
_entity.id
_entity.type
_entity.pdbx_description
1 polymer ?
#
loop_
_entity_poly.entity_id
_entity_poly.type
_entity_poly.pdbx_seq_one_letter_code
_entity_poly.pdbx_strand_id
1 'polypeptide(L)'
;MSLKDTIGLGRMQHRDDQERILEALRTAGGDELLASLPEGLETRLGRKSWDGRGLSGGQWQTVANARTAMRQAPLLRVLEDPPPASMHGPRNGCSSSTPTGAAWRAA
;
A
#
# COMPACT_ATOMS: atom_id res chain seq x y z
N MET A 1 7.47 -2.88 15.93
CA MET A 1 6.61 -4.06 15.69
C MET A 1 7.11 -4.73 14.43
N SER A 2 7.40 -6.03 14.46
CA SER A 2 7.87 -6.74 13.27
C SER A 2 6.74 -6.99 12.28
N LEU A 3 7.08 -7.43 11.06
CA LEU A 3 6.10 -7.91 10.09
C LEU A 3 5.31 -9.09 10.65
N LYS A 4 6.01 -10.04 11.28
CA LYS A 4 5.42 -11.20 11.99
C LYS A 4 4.40 -10.75 13.02
N ASP A 5 4.78 -9.83 13.91
CA ASP A 5 3.89 -9.30 14.96
C ASP A 5 2.62 -8.72 14.33
N THR A 6 2.79 -7.90 13.29
CA THR A 6 1.68 -7.20 12.64
C THR A 6 0.65 -8.15 12.05
N ILE A 7 1.12 -9.21 11.38
CA ILE A 7 0.26 -10.23 10.79
C ILE A 7 -0.34 -11.12 11.89
N GLY A 8 0.46 -11.54 12.87
CA GLY A 8 0.05 -12.37 14.00
C GLY A 8 -1.06 -11.76 14.86
N LEU A 9 -1.12 -10.43 14.96
CA LEU A 9 -2.23 -9.70 15.58
C LEU A 9 -3.59 -9.92 14.89
N GLY A 10 -3.63 -10.55 13.71
CA GLY A 10 -4.84 -11.00 13.04
C GLY A 10 -5.56 -12.12 13.79
N ARG A 11 -4.81 -12.98 14.50
CA ARG A 11 -5.32 -14.08 15.33
C ARG A 11 -4.37 -14.40 16.49
N MET A 12 -4.68 -13.85 17.67
CA MET A 12 -3.83 -13.95 18.88
C MET A 12 -3.48 -15.38 19.29
N GLN A 13 -4.38 -16.34 19.09
CA GLN A 13 -4.17 -17.76 19.42
C GLN A 13 -3.02 -18.41 18.64
N HIS A 14 -2.70 -17.88 17.46
CA HIS A 14 -1.66 -18.39 16.56
C HIS A 14 -0.70 -17.28 16.12
N ARG A 15 -0.52 -16.25 16.94
CA ARG A 15 0.33 -15.09 16.60
C ARG A 15 1.80 -15.45 16.42
N ASP A 16 2.23 -16.55 17.04
CA ASP A 16 3.63 -17.02 17.03
C ASP A 16 3.83 -18.18 16.03
N ASP A 17 2.76 -18.62 15.36
CA ASP A 17 2.79 -19.68 14.35
C ASP A 17 3.32 -19.13 13.02
N GLN A 18 4.62 -19.34 12.81
CA GLN A 18 5.33 -18.82 11.66
C GLN A 18 4.81 -19.40 10.33
N GLU A 19 4.42 -20.67 10.30
CA GLU A 19 3.96 -21.33 9.08
C GLU A 19 2.64 -20.71 8.61
N ARG A 20 1.70 -20.49 9.53
CA ARG A 20 0.43 -19.80 9.25
C ARG A 20 0.64 -18.36 8.80
N ILE A 21 1.60 -17.64 9.40
CA ILE A 21 1.91 -16.27 9.01
C ILE A 21 2.47 -16.21 7.59
N LEU A 22 3.34 -17.16 7.22
CA LEU A 22 3.86 -17.28 5.87
C LEU A 22 2.74 -17.61 4.87
N GLU A 23 1.85 -18.53 5.22
CA GLU A 23 0.68 -18.86 4.40
C GLU A 23 -0.24 -17.65 4.20
N ALA A 24 -0.57 -16.93 5.27
CA ALA A 24 -1.40 -15.73 5.20
C ALA A 24 -0.75 -14.64 4.34
N LEU A 25 0.58 -14.51 4.40
CA LEU A 25 1.33 -13.56 3.58
C LEU A 25 1.32 -13.97 2.09
N ARG A 26 1.47 -15.27 1.78
CA ARG A 26 1.32 -15.80 0.42
C ARG A 26 -0.08 -15.54 -0.14
N THR A 27 -1.14 -15.83 0.63
CA THR A 27 -2.53 -15.56 0.22
C THR A 27 -2.79 -14.07 -0.06
N ALA A 28 -2.05 -13.18 0.60
CA ALA A 28 -2.14 -11.74 0.38
C ALA A 28 -1.30 -11.22 -0.81
N GLY A 29 -0.57 -12.07 -1.52
CA GLY A 29 0.37 -11.67 -2.57
C GLY A 29 1.63 -11.00 -2.02
N GLY A 30 2.06 -11.38 -0.82
CA GLY A 30 3.18 -10.78 -0.11
C GLY A 30 4.55 -11.40 -0.34
N ASP A 31 4.70 -12.30 -1.32
CA ASP A 31 5.98 -12.96 -1.61
C ASP A 31 7.07 -11.97 -2.02
N GLU A 32 6.76 -11.03 -2.92
CA GLU A 32 7.68 -9.96 -3.34
C GLU A 32 8.02 -9.02 -2.18
N LEU A 33 7.03 -8.72 -1.33
CA LEU A 33 7.25 -7.92 -0.13
C LEU A 33 8.23 -8.65 0.79
N LEU A 34 7.99 -9.93 1.10
CA LEU A 34 8.87 -10.72 1.96
C LEU A 34 10.30 -10.81 1.41
N ALA A 35 10.45 -11.05 0.10
CA ALA A 35 11.75 -11.10 -0.57
C ALA A 35 12.49 -9.75 -0.55
N SER A 36 11.75 -8.63 -0.54
CA SER A 36 12.33 -7.28 -0.47
C SER A 36 12.80 -6.87 0.93
N LEU A 37 12.49 -7.66 1.97
CA LEU A 37 12.78 -7.35 3.35
C LEU A 37 14.03 -8.11 3.83
N PRO A 38 15.10 -7.42 4.28
CA PRO A 38 16.39 -8.05 4.60
C PRO A 38 16.33 -9.01 5.80
N GLU A 39 15.42 -8.77 6.75
CA GLU A 39 15.22 -9.60 7.94
C GLU A 39 13.93 -10.44 7.81
N GLY A 40 13.32 -10.47 6.62
CA GLY A 40 12.08 -11.19 6.35
C GLY A 40 10.96 -10.82 7.32
N LEU A 41 10.39 -11.83 7.97
CA LEU A 41 9.30 -11.69 8.96
C LEU A 41 9.69 -10.86 10.19
N GLU A 42 10.97 -10.86 10.58
CA GLU A 42 11.44 -10.13 11.76
C GLU A 42 11.67 -8.64 11.48
N THR A 43 11.58 -8.23 10.20
CA THR A 43 11.78 -6.84 9.79
C THR A 43 10.85 -5.90 10.56
N ARG A 44 11.44 -4.95 11.28
CA ARG A 44 10.68 -3.91 11.99
C ARG A 44 10.01 -2.97 11.01
N LEU A 45 8.69 -2.85 11.10
CA LEU A 45 7.89 -1.92 10.32
C LEU A 45 7.75 -0.60 11.08
N GLY A 46 7.89 0.52 10.37
CA GLY A 46 7.75 1.87 10.96
C GLY A 46 7.56 2.95 9.89
N ARG A 47 7.01 4.10 10.27
CA ARG A 47 7.07 5.28 9.40
C ARG A 47 8.52 5.73 9.30
N LYS A 48 8.98 6.06 8.09
CA LYS A 48 10.35 6.50 7.76
C LYS A 48 10.79 7.67 8.66
N SER A 49 11.34 7.38 9.84
CA SER A 49 12.04 8.34 10.70
C SER A 49 12.55 7.79 12.04
N TRP A 50 12.12 6.61 12.50
CA TRP A 50 12.54 6.13 13.85
C TRP A 50 12.63 4.59 13.92
N ASP A 51 13.61 3.97 13.24
CA ASP A 51 14.03 2.58 13.51
C ASP A 51 13.20 1.44 12.84
N GLY A 52 12.57 1.71 11.69
CA GLY A 52 11.85 0.68 10.93
C GLY A 52 11.79 0.93 9.42
N ARG A 53 11.62 -0.14 8.64
CA ARG A 53 11.45 -0.08 7.19
C ARG A 53 10.12 0.61 6.87
N GLY A 54 10.20 1.67 6.07
CA GLY A 54 9.02 2.33 5.51
C GLY A 54 8.47 1.56 4.32
N LEU A 55 7.26 1.02 4.46
CA LEU A 55 6.52 0.38 3.37
C LEU A 55 5.82 1.42 2.50
N SER A 56 5.65 1.11 1.21
CA SER A 56 4.75 1.85 0.32
C SER A 56 3.28 1.65 0.75
N GLY A 57 2.38 2.49 0.23
CA GLY A 57 0.94 2.35 0.50
C GLY A 57 0.40 0.96 0.09
N GLY A 58 0.79 0.47 -1.09
CA GLY A 58 0.41 -0.86 -1.57
C GLY A 58 0.99 -2.00 -0.72
N GLN A 59 2.24 -1.87 -0.26
CA GLN A 59 2.84 -2.85 0.64
C GLN A 59 2.12 -2.89 2.00
N TRP A 60 1.70 -1.75 2.53
CA TRP A 60 0.86 -1.70 3.73
C TRP A 60 -0.49 -2.38 3.52
N GLN A 61 -1.08 -2.25 2.33
CA GLN A 61 -2.31 -2.95 1.96
C GLN A 61 -2.11 -4.47 1.92
N THR A 62 -0.99 -4.94 1.37
CA THR A 62 -0.58 -6.36 1.42
C THR A 62 -0.46 -6.87 2.87
N VAL A 63 0.20 -6.12 3.76
CA VAL A 63 0.30 -6.48 5.18
C VAL A 63 -1.08 -6.53 5.86
N ALA A 64 -1.97 -5.59 5.57
CA ALA A 64 -3.34 -5.60 6.08
C ALA A 64 -4.16 -6.80 5.58
N ASN A 65 -3.98 -7.17 4.32
CA ASN A 65 -4.59 -8.35 3.72
C ASN A 65 -4.08 -9.63 4.38
N ALA A 66 -2.77 -9.76 4.60
CA ALA A 66 -2.17 -10.89 5.30
C ALA A 66 -2.69 -11.04 6.73
N ARG A 67 -2.79 -9.92 7.46
CA ARG A 67 -3.40 -9.90 8.80
C ARG A 67 -4.86 -10.36 8.78
N THR A 68 -5.60 -10.02 7.73
CA THR A 68 -6.99 -10.48 7.56
C THR A 68 -7.04 -11.96 7.23
N ALA A 69 -6.12 -12.46 6.39
CA ALA A 69 -6.02 -13.87 6.01
C ALA A 69 -5.66 -14.80 7.20
N MET A 70 -5.03 -14.28 8.25
CA MET A 70 -4.85 -15.02 9.51
C MET A 70 -6.18 -15.41 10.20
N ARG A 71 -7.29 -14.76 9.82
CA ARG A 71 -8.64 -15.19 10.25
C ARG A 71 -9.15 -16.25 9.28
N GLN A 72 -9.53 -17.41 9.83
CA GLN A 72 -10.06 -18.55 9.06
C GLN A 72 -11.30 -18.25 8.22
N ALA A 73 -12.09 -17.23 8.60
CA ALA A 73 -13.26 -16.78 7.85
C ALA A 73 -13.55 -15.31 8.20
N PRO A 74 -12.96 -14.33 7.52
CA PRO A 74 -13.46 -12.97 7.62
C PRO A 74 -14.88 -12.95 7.02
N LEU A 75 -15.89 -12.67 7.84
CA LEU A 75 -17.29 -12.59 7.41
C LEU A 75 -17.53 -11.56 6.29
N LEU A 76 -16.61 -10.61 6.12
CA LEU A 76 -16.62 -9.61 5.06
C LEU A 76 -15.20 -9.05 4.83
N ARG A 77 -14.72 -9.05 3.59
CA ARG A 77 -13.48 -8.36 3.15
C ARG A 77 -13.89 -7.18 2.26
N VAL A 78 -13.87 -5.97 2.82
CA VAL A 78 -14.12 -4.75 2.03
C VAL A 78 -12.80 -4.32 1.41
N LEU A 79 -12.71 -4.44 0.09
CA LEU A 79 -11.60 -3.90 -0.69
C LEU A 79 -12.07 -2.58 -1.29
N GLU A 80 -11.64 -1.47 -0.70
CA GLU A 80 -11.82 -0.16 -1.33
C GLU A 80 -10.94 -0.16 -2.60
N ASP A 81 -11.55 -0.18 -3.78
CA ASP A 81 -10.83 0.06 -5.04
C ASP A 81 -10.41 1.55 -5.05
N PRO A 82 -9.10 1.87 -5.00
CA PRO A 82 -8.69 3.25 -5.18
C PRO A 82 -9.07 3.64 -6.62
N PRO A 83 -9.78 4.76 -6.83
CA PRO A 83 -10.14 5.18 -8.18
C PRO A 83 -8.88 5.25 -9.05
N PRO A 84 -8.94 4.80 -10.31
CA PRO A 84 -7.76 4.74 -11.17
C PRO A 84 -7.07 6.11 -11.19
N ALA A 85 -5.82 6.14 -10.72
CA ALA A 85 -5.01 7.34 -10.57
C ALA A 85 -4.49 7.90 -11.91
N SER A 86 -5.32 7.89 -12.96
CA SER A 86 -4.98 8.41 -14.27
C SER A 86 -6.21 9.00 -14.97
N MET A 87 -6.73 10.10 -14.44
CA MET A 87 -7.32 11.15 -15.29
C MET A 87 -6.32 12.31 -15.35
N HIS A 88 -5.23 12.09 -16.08
CA HIS A 88 -4.50 13.19 -16.69
C HIS A 88 -5.43 13.75 -17.79
N GLY A 89 -6.09 14.87 -17.51
CA GLY A 89 -6.66 15.71 -18.57
C GLY A 89 -5.52 16.21 -19.47
N PRO A 90 -5.75 16.40 -20.79
CA PRO A 90 -4.70 16.84 -21.69
C PRO A 90 -4.12 18.17 -21.19
N ARG A 91 -2.85 18.15 -20.78
CA ARG A 91 -2.05 19.37 -20.61
C ARG A 91 -1.57 19.75 -22.01
N ASN A 92 -2.35 20.58 -22.70
CA ASN A 92 -1.84 21.39 -23.78
C ASN A 92 -0.83 22.39 -23.20
N GLY A 93 0.45 22.09 -23.41
CA GLY A 93 1.57 22.92 -23.04
C GLY A 93 1.58 24.26 -23.78
N CYS A 94 2.01 25.29 -23.04
CA CYS A 94 2.45 26.60 -23.50
C CYS A 94 3.24 26.59 -24.81
N SER A 95 3.12 27.65 -25.62
CA SER A 95 4.17 28.69 -25.65
C SER A 95 3.77 29.89 -26.54
N SER A 96 4.00 31.06 -25.95
CA SER A 96 4.14 32.39 -26.52
C SER A 96 4.36 32.54 -28.03
N SER A 97 3.48 33.32 -28.65
CA SER A 97 3.87 34.33 -29.63
C SER A 97 2.87 35.49 -29.55
N THR A 98 3.31 36.63 -29.01
CA THR A 98 2.63 37.91 -29.24
C THR A 98 2.63 38.21 -30.73
N PRO A 99 1.55 38.76 -31.29
CA PRO A 99 1.64 40.19 -31.57
C PRO A 99 0.35 40.96 -31.24
N THR A 100 0.57 42.13 -30.66
CA THR A 100 -0.08 43.41 -30.98
C THR A 100 -1.56 43.39 -31.38
N GLY A 101 -2.40 43.82 -30.44
CA GLY A 101 -3.53 44.72 -30.71
C GLY A 101 -4.81 44.10 -31.27
N ALA A 102 -5.82 43.91 -30.41
CA ALA A 102 -7.21 44.25 -30.73
C ALA A 102 -8.09 44.12 -29.48
N ALA A 103 -8.84 45.19 -29.24
CA ALA A 103 -9.83 45.35 -28.19
C ALA A 103 -10.93 44.27 -28.22
N TRP A 104 -11.38 43.85 -27.03
CA TRP A 104 -12.71 43.26 -26.87
C TRP A 104 -13.44 43.99 -25.74
N ARG A 105 -14.43 44.80 -26.16
CA ARG A 105 -15.46 45.39 -25.29
C ARG A 105 -16.45 44.29 -24.89
N ALA A 106 -16.80 44.27 -23.62
CA ALA A 106 -17.97 43.56 -23.11
C ALA A 106 -19.24 44.28 -23.58
N ALA A 107 -20.19 43.50 -24.09
CA ALA A 107 -21.61 43.84 -24.21
C ALA A 107 -22.38 42.79 -23.41
#